data_AF-A0A1U8NXK4-F1
#
_entry.id   AF-A0A1U8NXK4-F1
#
_cell.length_a   1.000
_cell.length_b   1.000
_cell.length_c   1.000
_cell.angle_alpha   90.00
_cell.angle_beta   90.00
_cell.angle_gamma   90.00
#
_symmetry.space_group_name_H-M   'P 1'
#
loop_
_entity.id
_entity.type
_entity.pdbx_description
1 polymer ?
#
loop_
_entity_poly.entity_id
_entity_poly.type
_entity_poly.pdbx_seq_one_letter_code
_entity_poly.pdbx_strand_id
1 'polypeptide(L)'
;MSSSYHFYLQIIIFFFLLVDPIPLVLLCEGGELLDRILARGGRYTEEDAKAILVQILSVVSFCHLQGVVHRDLKPENFLFTSGGENADMKLIDFGLSDFIRPDERLNDIVGSAYYVAPEVLYRSYSMEADIWSIGVITYILLCGSRPFWARTESGIFRSVLRSDPNFDDMPWPSVSPEAKDFVKRLLNKDHRKRMTSVQALAHPWLRDDSRPIPLDILIYRLLKSYLHASPLKRAALKALSKALTEDELVYLRAQFRLLEPNRDGSVSLENFKMALAQNATEAMGESRVPDILNAMGLLAYRKMYFEEFCAAAISTHQLEAVEGWEQIASAAFEHFEQEGNRVISIEELARELSVGPSAYSFLKDWIRISDGKLNFLGYKKILHGVTFRSSNTRLH
;
A
#
# COMPACT_ATOMS: atom_id res chain seq x y z
N MET A 1 23.84 18.68 -5.62
CA MET A 1 23.48 17.88 -6.82
C MET A 1 24.46 16.71 -6.92
N SER A 2 24.26 15.57 -6.24
CA SER A 2 25.05 14.32 -6.42
C SER A 2 24.66 13.19 -5.42
N SER A 3 23.38 12.96 -5.14
CA SER A 3 22.97 11.74 -4.41
C SER A 3 21.69 11.16 -5.01
N SER A 4 20.70 12.00 -5.28
CA SER A 4 19.49 11.62 -6.03
C SER A 4 19.80 11.09 -7.43
N TYR A 5 20.81 11.65 -8.12
CA TYR A 5 21.23 11.20 -9.45
C TYR A 5 21.79 9.77 -9.49
N HIS A 6 22.31 9.26 -8.37
CA HIS A 6 22.82 7.88 -8.31
C HIS A 6 21.69 6.87 -8.13
N PHE A 7 20.63 7.26 -7.40
CA PHE A 7 19.40 6.48 -7.26
C PHE A 7 18.62 6.41 -8.59
N TYR A 8 18.60 7.50 -9.37
CA TYR A 8 18.03 7.51 -10.72
C TYR A 8 18.87 6.74 -11.75
N LEU A 9 20.16 6.53 -11.53
CA LEU A 9 20.99 5.74 -12.44
C LEU A 9 20.78 4.22 -12.32
N GLN A 10 20.32 3.72 -11.16
CA GLN A 10 19.92 2.32 -11.02
C GLN A 10 18.60 2.00 -11.75
N ILE A 11 17.77 3.01 -11.98
CA ILE A 11 16.54 2.92 -12.79
C ILE A 11 16.84 2.74 -14.30
N ILE A 12 18.06 3.07 -14.77
CA ILE A 12 18.47 2.85 -16.18
C ILE A 12 18.44 1.35 -16.57
N ILE A 13 18.39 0.44 -15.60
CA ILE A 13 18.22 -1.01 -15.84
C ILE A 13 16.81 -1.35 -16.32
N PHE A 14 15.82 -0.51 -16.02
CA PHE A 14 14.48 -0.63 -16.59
C PHE A 14 14.49 -0.45 -18.12
N PHE A 15 15.46 0.28 -18.67
CA PHE A 15 15.59 0.54 -20.11
C PHE A 15 16.17 -0.65 -20.90
N PHE A 16 16.96 -1.52 -20.28
CA PHE A 16 17.53 -2.69 -20.96
C PHE A 16 16.55 -3.86 -21.10
N LEU A 17 15.51 -3.93 -20.26
CA LEU A 17 14.59 -5.08 -20.23
C LEU A 17 13.51 -5.09 -21.32
N LEU A 18 13.33 -3.98 -22.06
CA LEU A 18 12.35 -3.91 -23.15
C LEU A 18 12.97 -3.79 -24.55
N VAL A 19 14.28 -3.50 -24.68
CA VAL A 19 14.87 -3.17 -26.00
C VAL A 19 16.11 -3.99 -26.38
N ASP A 20 16.90 -4.56 -25.45
CA ASP A 20 18.08 -5.35 -25.83
C ASP A 20 18.42 -6.51 -24.87
N PRO A 21 18.60 -7.75 -25.37
CA PRO A 21 18.89 -8.93 -24.56
C PRO A 21 20.40 -8.99 -24.20
N ILE A 22 20.87 -8.08 -23.36
CA ILE A 22 22.09 -8.37 -22.58
C ILE A 22 21.62 -9.02 -21.27
N PRO A 23 22.03 -10.25 -20.95
CA PRO A 23 21.67 -10.86 -19.68
C PRO A 23 22.25 -10.02 -18.54
N LEU A 24 21.39 -9.35 -17.77
CA LEU A 24 21.79 -8.56 -16.59
C LEU A 24 22.63 -9.40 -15.59
N VAL A 25 22.45 -10.73 -15.63
CA VAL A 25 23.21 -11.73 -14.88
C VAL A 25 24.73 -11.59 -15.10
N LEU A 26 25.18 -11.15 -16.28
CA LEU A 26 26.59 -10.93 -16.59
C LEU A 26 27.21 -9.72 -15.89
N LEU A 27 26.42 -8.86 -15.24
CA LEU A 27 26.89 -7.62 -14.60
C LEU A 27 26.68 -7.58 -13.08
N CYS A 28 26.12 -8.65 -12.49
CA CYS A 28 25.86 -8.77 -11.06
C CYS A 28 26.71 -9.89 -10.46
N GLU A 29 27.93 -9.56 -10.02
CA GLU A 29 28.88 -10.55 -9.48
C GLU A 29 28.58 -10.95 -8.02
N GLY A 30 27.61 -10.28 -7.38
CA GLY A 30 27.31 -10.44 -5.96
C GLY A 30 26.37 -11.58 -5.57
N GLY A 31 25.91 -12.36 -6.55
CA GLY A 31 25.00 -13.48 -6.37
C GLY A 31 23.56 -13.08 -6.01
N GLU A 32 22.73 -14.09 -5.77
CA GLU A 32 21.33 -13.94 -5.40
C GLU A 32 21.17 -13.60 -3.91
N LEU A 33 20.07 -12.94 -3.56
CA LEU A 33 19.69 -12.79 -2.16
C LEU A 33 19.47 -14.14 -1.47
N LEU A 34 18.94 -15.14 -2.19
CA LEU A 34 18.81 -16.50 -1.66
C LEU A 34 20.17 -17.06 -1.20
N ASP A 35 21.22 -16.92 -2.02
CA ASP A 35 22.56 -17.40 -1.69
C ASP A 35 23.12 -16.74 -0.44
N ARG A 36 22.94 -15.42 -0.30
CA ARG A 36 23.35 -14.71 0.93
C ARG A 36 22.59 -15.21 2.15
N ILE A 37 21.28 -15.48 2.00
CA ILE A 37 20.46 -16.02 3.08
C ILE A 37 21.01 -17.38 3.56
N LEU A 38 21.32 -18.25 2.60
CA LEU A 38 21.85 -19.59 2.86
C LEU A 38 23.27 -19.54 3.44
N ALA A 39 24.15 -18.68 2.92
CA ALA A 39 25.54 -18.55 3.37
C ALA A 39 25.65 -18.10 4.84
N ARG A 40 24.71 -17.29 5.33
CA ARG A 40 24.63 -16.87 6.75
C ARG A 40 23.95 -17.91 7.65
N GLY A 41 23.62 -19.10 7.13
CA GLY A 41 22.95 -20.16 7.89
C GLY A 41 21.56 -19.77 8.42
N GLY A 42 20.88 -18.83 7.73
CA GLY A 42 19.55 -18.35 8.11
C GLY A 42 19.50 -17.42 9.33
N ARG A 43 20.64 -16.88 9.78
CA ARG A 43 20.69 -15.94 10.91
C ARG A 43 20.94 -14.51 10.44
N TYR A 44 19.87 -13.74 10.24
CA TYR A 44 19.97 -12.29 10.04
C TYR A 44 19.66 -11.60 11.35
N THR A 45 20.46 -10.58 11.67
CA THR A 45 20.03 -9.60 12.66
C THR A 45 18.90 -8.76 12.08
N GLU A 46 18.12 -8.10 12.94
CA GLU A 46 17.12 -7.16 12.44
C GLU A 46 17.78 -6.07 11.58
N GLU A 47 18.95 -5.55 11.96
CA GLU A 47 19.62 -4.50 11.18
C GLU A 47 20.07 -4.95 9.79
N ASP A 48 20.58 -6.19 9.66
CA ASP A 48 20.87 -6.76 8.35
C ASP A 48 19.60 -6.89 7.49
N ALA A 49 18.50 -7.36 8.10
CA ALA A 49 17.23 -7.51 7.42
C ALA A 49 16.68 -6.15 6.96
N LYS A 50 16.79 -5.10 7.80
CA LYS A 50 16.38 -3.73 7.44
C LYS A 50 17.16 -3.21 6.24
N ALA A 51 18.48 -3.40 6.21
CA ALA A 51 19.31 -2.95 5.09
C ALA A 51 18.89 -3.58 3.75
N ILE A 52 18.53 -4.87 3.75
CA ILE A 52 17.99 -5.57 2.58
C ILE A 52 16.59 -5.05 2.23
N LEU A 53 15.70 -4.95 3.22
CA LEU A 53 14.31 -4.57 2.99
C LEU A 53 14.17 -3.17 2.42
N VAL A 54 15.02 -2.25 2.84
CA VAL A 54 15.04 -0.88 2.31
C VAL A 54 15.31 -0.88 0.81
N GLN A 55 16.25 -1.71 0.32
CA GLN A 55 16.56 -1.81 -1.10
C GLN A 55 15.39 -2.44 -1.87
N ILE A 56 14.83 -3.54 -1.35
CA ILE A 56 13.65 -4.22 -1.94
C ILE A 56 12.47 -3.26 -2.07
N LEU A 57 12.11 -2.59 -0.97
CA LEU A 57 10.98 -1.67 -0.96
C LEU A 57 11.23 -0.44 -1.84
N SER A 58 12.47 0.02 -1.95
CA SER A 58 12.84 1.14 -2.82
C SER A 58 12.58 0.83 -4.30
N VAL A 59 13.08 -0.30 -4.79
CA VAL A 59 12.88 -0.71 -6.19
C VAL A 59 11.41 -1.03 -6.50
N VAL A 60 10.71 -1.67 -5.57
CA VAL A 60 9.28 -2.00 -5.74
C VAL A 60 8.42 -0.73 -5.71
N SER A 61 8.71 0.22 -4.81
CA SER A 61 8.01 1.51 -4.77
C SER A 61 8.13 2.27 -6.08
N PHE A 62 9.31 2.24 -6.69
CA PHE A 62 9.52 2.83 -7.99
C PHE A 62 8.65 2.14 -9.07
N CYS A 63 8.67 0.80 -9.14
CA CYS A 63 7.84 0.05 -10.09
C CYS A 63 6.35 0.36 -9.92
N HIS A 64 5.85 0.37 -8.68
CA HIS A 64 4.45 0.65 -8.37
C HIS A 64 4.06 2.08 -8.76
N LEU A 65 4.96 3.06 -8.61
CA LEU A 65 4.75 4.43 -9.09
C LEU A 65 4.62 4.50 -10.61
N GLN A 66 5.39 3.69 -11.35
CA GLN A 66 5.27 3.55 -12.80
C GLN A 66 4.01 2.77 -13.22
N GLY A 67 3.24 2.21 -12.28
CA GLY A 67 2.09 1.36 -12.58
C GLY A 67 2.46 -0.08 -12.97
N VAL A 68 3.65 -0.54 -12.60
CA VAL A 68 4.16 -1.88 -12.90
C VAL A 68 4.03 -2.77 -11.66
N VAL A 69 3.54 -3.99 -11.83
CA VAL A 69 3.48 -5.02 -10.78
C VAL A 69 4.33 -6.21 -11.20
N HIS A 70 5.20 -6.67 -10.30
CA HIS A 70 6.18 -7.70 -10.63
C HIS A 70 5.58 -9.11 -10.66
N ARG A 71 4.68 -9.42 -9.72
CA ARG A 71 3.94 -10.69 -9.59
C ARG A 71 4.75 -11.95 -9.22
N ASP A 72 6.07 -11.92 -9.31
CA ASP A 72 6.94 -13.03 -8.86
C ASP A 72 8.12 -12.55 -7.99
N LEU A 73 7.85 -11.75 -6.95
CA LEU A 73 8.92 -11.34 -6.03
C LEU A 73 9.33 -12.50 -5.13
N LYS A 74 10.62 -12.84 -5.17
CA LYS A 74 11.25 -13.90 -4.39
C LYS A 74 12.75 -13.62 -4.25
N PRO A 75 13.46 -14.16 -3.24
CA PRO A 75 14.89 -13.90 -3.04
C PRO A 75 15.78 -14.17 -4.25
N GLU A 76 15.42 -15.13 -5.10
CA GLU A 76 16.11 -15.48 -6.34
C GLU A 76 16.10 -14.34 -7.37
N ASN A 77 15.07 -13.48 -7.33
CA ASN A 77 14.90 -12.37 -8.28
C ASN A 77 15.58 -11.07 -7.81
N PHE A 78 16.35 -11.11 -6.72
CA PHE A 78 17.14 -9.98 -6.24
C PHE A 78 18.64 -10.31 -6.32
N LEU A 79 19.35 -9.61 -7.21
CA LEU A 79 20.78 -9.77 -7.42
C LEU A 79 21.59 -8.62 -6.83
N PHE A 80 22.75 -8.93 -6.26
CA PHE A 80 23.70 -7.92 -5.83
C PHE A 80 24.73 -7.58 -6.91
N THR A 81 25.05 -6.30 -7.03
CA THR A 81 26.04 -5.79 -7.99
C THR A 81 27.45 -6.32 -7.75
N SER A 82 27.82 -6.58 -6.51
CA SER A 82 29.13 -7.11 -6.11
C SER A 82 29.03 -7.93 -4.83
N GLY A 83 30.09 -8.66 -4.47
CA GLY A 83 30.15 -9.47 -3.24
C GLY A 83 30.22 -8.66 -1.93
N GLY A 84 30.29 -7.33 -2.00
CA GLY A 84 30.32 -6.48 -0.80
C GLY A 84 29.04 -6.56 0.03
N GLU A 85 29.17 -6.37 1.35
CA GLU A 85 28.02 -6.37 2.27
C GLU A 85 27.05 -5.23 1.97
N ASN A 86 27.58 -4.06 1.60
CA ASN A 86 26.80 -2.87 1.21
C ASN A 86 26.57 -2.78 -0.30
N ALA A 87 26.65 -3.90 -1.02
CA ALA A 87 26.44 -3.90 -2.46
C ALA A 87 24.99 -3.51 -2.79
N ASP A 88 24.85 -2.75 -3.87
CA ASP A 88 23.55 -2.39 -4.41
C ASP A 88 22.81 -3.61 -4.94
N MET A 89 21.50 -3.65 -4.72
CA MET A 89 20.58 -4.68 -5.16
C MET A 89 19.83 -4.26 -6.43
N LYS A 90 19.60 -5.23 -7.31
CA LYS A 90 18.83 -5.10 -8.55
C LYS A 90 17.73 -6.15 -8.58
N LEU A 91 16.52 -5.71 -8.92
CA LEU A 91 15.40 -6.61 -9.21
C LEU A 91 15.52 -7.09 -10.66
N ILE A 92 15.40 -8.39 -10.86
CA ILE A 92 15.44 -9.05 -12.16
C ILE A 92 14.14 -9.84 -12.41
N ASP A 93 14.03 -10.37 -13.63
CA ASP A 93 12.97 -11.29 -14.06
C ASP A 93 11.55 -10.69 -14.05
N PHE A 94 11.36 -9.71 -14.92
CA PHE A 94 10.06 -9.10 -15.22
C PHE A 94 9.21 -9.96 -16.18
N GLY A 95 9.56 -11.23 -16.42
CA GLY A 95 8.87 -12.10 -17.39
C GLY A 95 7.41 -12.38 -17.03
N LEU A 96 7.08 -12.27 -15.74
CA LEU A 96 5.70 -12.32 -15.23
C LEU A 96 5.17 -10.94 -14.84
N SER A 97 5.83 -9.82 -15.12
CA SER A 97 5.31 -8.49 -14.73
C SER A 97 4.12 -8.05 -15.59
N ASP A 98 3.35 -7.06 -15.12
CA ASP A 98 2.27 -6.43 -15.89
C ASP A 98 2.11 -4.95 -15.57
N PHE A 99 1.43 -4.26 -16.48
CA PHE A 99 0.97 -2.89 -16.27
C PHE A 99 -0.43 -2.88 -15.67
N ILE A 100 -0.61 -2.10 -14.61
CA ILE A 100 -1.93 -1.89 -14.01
C ILE A 100 -2.47 -0.54 -14.41
N ARG A 101 -3.60 -0.57 -15.12
CA ARG A 101 -4.37 0.63 -15.44
C ARG A 101 -5.20 1.09 -14.23
N PRO A 102 -5.61 2.36 -14.20
CA PRO A 102 -6.48 2.86 -13.14
C PRO A 102 -7.75 2.00 -12.99
N ASP A 103 -8.01 1.55 -11.77
CA ASP A 103 -9.15 0.72 -11.38
C ASP A 103 -9.17 -0.72 -11.94
N GLU A 104 -8.14 -1.12 -12.70
CA GLU A 104 -8.00 -2.49 -13.23
C GLU A 104 -7.41 -3.45 -12.18
N ARG A 105 -7.89 -4.71 -12.20
CA ARG A 105 -7.37 -5.81 -11.38
C ARG A 105 -7.04 -6.99 -12.26
N LEU A 106 -5.93 -7.64 -11.96
CA LEU A 106 -5.42 -8.80 -12.69
C LEU A 106 -6.15 -10.08 -12.24
N ASN A 107 -6.31 -11.03 -13.17
CA ASN A 107 -7.14 -12.23 -12.98
C ASN A 107 -6.42 -13.56 -13.21
N ASP A 108 -5.16 -13.54 -13.62
CA ASP A 108 -4.35 -14.75 -13.78
C ASP A 108 -3.81 -15.25 -12.45
N ILE A 109 -3.51 -16.55 -12.35
CA ILE A 109 -2.82 -17.13 -11.19
C ILE A 109 -1.38 -17.37 -11.60
N VAL A 110 -0.48 -16.47 -11.19
CA VAL A 110 0.95 -16.51 -11.51
C VAL A 110 1.79 -16.28 -10.26
N GLY A 111 3.08 -16.57 -10.36
CA GLY A 111 4.06 -16.40 -9.28
C GLY A 111 4.37 -17.70 -8.54
N SER A 112 5.43 -17.64 -7.74
CA SER A 112 5.97 -18.79 -7.01
C SER A 112 5.12 -19.12 -5.77
N ALA A 113 4.80 -20.42 -5.58
CA ALA A 113 3.79 -20.87 -4.62
C ALA A 113 4.00 -20.43 -3.15
N TYR A 114 5.24 -20.23 -2.70
CA TYR A 114 5.54 -19.79 -1.33
C TYR A 114 5.31 -18.29 -1.10
N TYR A 115 5.34 -17.49 -2.17
CA TYR A 115 5.32 -16.03 -2.11
C TYR A 115 4.02 -15.44 -2.67
N VAL A 116 3.11 -16.29 -3.19
CA VAL A 116 1.84 -15.88 -3.78
C VAL A 116 0.87 -15.31 -2.73
N ALA A 117 0.23 -14.19 -3.05
CA ALA A 117 -0.75 -13.54 -2.18
C ALA A 117 -2.13 -14.24 -2.23
N PRO A 118 -2.93 -14.20 -1.14
CA PRO A 118 -4.26 -14.79 -1.11
C PRO A 118 -5.17 -14.30 -2.25
N GLU A 119 -5.13 -13.01 -2.56
CA GLU A 119 -5.96 -12.38 -3.59
C GLU A 119 -5.59 -12.76 -5.03
N VAL A 120 -4.35 -13.22 -5.27
CA VAL A 120 -3.95 -13.82 -6.56
C VAL A 120 -4.70 -15.12 -6.78
N LEU A 121 -4.86 -15.94 -5.73
CA LEU A 121 -5.65 -17.18 -5.80
C LEU A 121 -7.15 -16.90 -6.02
N TYR A 122 -7.62 -15.72 -5.64
CA TYR A 122 -8.96 -15.22 -5.95
C TYR A 122 -9.07 -14.50 -7.29
N ARG A 123 -7.99 -14.43 -8.08
CA ARG A 123 -7.97 -13.82 -9.41
C ARG A 123 -8.43 -12.36 -9.40
N SER A 124 -8.05 -11.63 -8.36
CA SER A 124 -8.40 -10.22 -8.23
C SER A 124 -7.35 -9.50 -7.39
N TYR A 125 -6.28 -9.07 -8.04
CA TYR A 125 -5.12 -8.47 -7.37
C TYR A 125 -4.54 -7.30 -8.16
N SER A 126 -3.71 -6.52 -7.48
CA SER A 126 -2.94 -5.41 -8.05
C SER A 126 -1.57 -5.36 -7.34
N MET A 127 -0.99 -4.16 -7.17
CA MET A 127 0.33 -3.91 -6.57
C MET A 127 0.48 -4.52 -5.17
N GLU A 128 -0.61 -4.64 -4.42
CA GLU A 128 -0.60 -5.17 -3.07
C GLU A 128 -0.12 -6.63 -3.01
N ALA A 129 -0.23 -7.40 -4.10
CA ALA A 129 0.30 -8.76 -4.17
C ALA A 129 1.83 -8.81 -3.97
N ASP A 130 2.56 -7.87 -4.57
CA ASP A 130 4.03 -7.76 -4.39
C ASP A 130 4.37 -7.49 -2.92
N ILE A 131 3.55 -6.70 -2.22
CA ILE A 131 3.77 -6.38 -0.81
C ILE A 131 3.63 -7.61 0.09
N TRP A 132 2.71 -8.53 -0.25
CA TRP A 132 2.63 -9.82 0.45
C TRP A 132 3.90 -10.64 0.25
N SER A 133 4.39 -10.74 -0.98
CA SER A 133 5.62 -11.46 -1.29
C SER A 133 6.82 -10.88 -0.51
N ILE A 134 6.92 -9.55 -0.40
CA ILE A 134 7.90 -8.87 0.47
C ILE A 134 7.70 -9.24 1.95
N GLY A 135 6.45 -9.34 2.41
CA GLY A 135 6.13 -9.82 3.76
C GLY A 135 6.64 -11.24 4.02
N VAL A 136 6.51 -12.13 3.04
CA VAL A 136 7.04 -13.51 3.11
C VAL A 136 8.57 -13.49 3.17
N ILE A 137 9.23 -12.69 2.32
CA ILE A 137 10.68 -12.51 2.33
C ILE A 137 11.15 -11.99 3.70
N THR A 138 10.47 -10.98 4.25
CA THR A 138 10.78 -10.40 5.56
C THR A 138 10.65 -11.44 6.67
N TYR A 139 9.57 -12.23 6.65
CA TYR A 139 9.36 -13.31 7.61
C TYR A 139 10.52 -14.32 7.57
N ILE A 140 10.93 -14.74 6.37
CA ILE A 140 12.05 -15.67 6.17
C ILE A 140 13.37 -15.07 6.66
N LEU A 141 13.63 -13.78 6.40
CA LEU A 141 14.85 -13.12 6.88
C LEU A 141 14.92 -13.12 8.41
N LEU A 142 13.81 -12.83 9.10
CA LEU A 142 13.81 -12.68 10.55
C LEU A 142 13.80 -14.02 11.31
N CYS A 143 13.20 -15.08 10.75
CA CYS A 143 13.04 -16.34 11.48
C CYS A 143 13.66 -17.57 10.78
N GLY A 144 14.12 -17.43 9.54
CA GLY A 144 14.73 -18.52 8.77
C GLY A 144 13.74 -19.59 8.27
N SER A 145 12.44 -19.40 8.49
CA SER A 145 11.38 -20.36 8.11
C SER A 145 10.31 -19.72 7.25
N ARG A 146 9.55 -20.54 6.51
CA ARG A 146 8.46 -20.06 5.65
C ARG A 146 7.19 -19.85 6.49
N PRO A 147 6.45 -18.74 6.32
CA PRO A 147 5.23 -18.48 7.09
C PRO A 147 4.10 -19.47 6.75
N PHE A 148 4.09 -19.97 5.50
CA PHE A 148 3.13 -20.96 5.00
C PHE A 148 3.89 -22.13 4.40
N TRP A 149 3.65 -23.34 4.91
CA TRP A 149 4.34 -24.54 4.46
C TRP A 149 3.40 -25.74 4.39
N ALA A 150 3.53 -26.51 3.30
CA ALA A 150 2.94 -27.84 3.18
C ALA A 150 3.77 -28.68 2.20
N ARG A 151 3.52 -30.00 2.16
CA ARG A 151 4.22 -30.93 1.26
C ARG A 151 3.83 -30.78 -0.21
N THR A 152 2.69 -30.16 -0.49
CA THR A 152 2.17 -29.99 -1.85
C THR A 152 1.77 -28.53 -2.06
N GLU A 153 1.83 -28.08 -3.31
CA GLU A 153 1.41 -26.74 -3.72
C GLU A 153 -0.03 -26.42 -3.28
N SER A 154 -0.97 -27.34 -3.53
CA SER A 154 -2.36 -27.17 -3.07
C SER A 154 -2.48 -27.07 -1.54
N GLY A 155 -1.56 -27.70 -0.79
CA GLY A 155 -1.47 -27.56 0.66
C GLY A 155 -0.98 -26.17 1.06
N ILE A 156 0.01 -25.63 0.35
CA ILE A 156 0.54 -24.27 0.56
C ILE A 156 -0.56 -23.24 0.30
N PHE A 157 -1.27 -23.34 -0.83
CA PHE A 157 -2.39 -22.45 -1.13
C PHE A 157 -3.48 -22.49 -0.06
N ARG A 158 -3.81 -23.70 0.44
CA ARG A 158 -4.76 -23.83 1.55
C ARG A 158 -4.26 -23.14 2.82
N SER A 159 -2.96 -23.24 3.12
CA SER A 159 -2.34 -22.57 4.27
C SER A 159 -2.38 -21.06 4.12
N VAL A 160 -1.98 -20.51 2.97
CA VAL A 160 -2.06 -19.08 2.64
C VAL A 160 -3.48 -18.53 2.86
N LEU A 161 -4.50 -19.27 2.41
CA LEU A 161 -5.89 -18.83 2.55
C LEU A 161 -6.41 -18.94 4.00
N ARG A 162 -6.06 -20.00 4.74
CA ARG A 162 -6.76 -20.37 5.99
C ARG A 162 -5.98 -20.19 7.28
N SER A 163 -4.64 -20.20 7.22
CA SER A 163 -3.76 -20.14 8.39
C SER A 163 -3.15 -18.75 8.52
N ASP A 164 -2.85 -18.33 9.74
CA ASP A 164 -2.06 -17.12 9.98
C ASP A 164 -0.60 -17.51 10.23
N PRO A 165 0.38 -16.63 9.93
CA PRO A 165 1.77 -16.89 10.23
C PRO A 165 2.00 -17.06 11.74
N ASN A 166 2.92 -17.94 12.10
CA ASN A 166 3.31 -18.15 13.50
C ASN A 166 4.24 -17.03 13.98
N PHE A 167 3.91 -16.39 15.09
CA PHE A 167 4.74 -15.36 15.75
C PHE A 167 5.05 -15.71 17.22
N ASP A 168 4.77 -16.94 17.63
CA ASP A 168 4.88 -17.40 19.02
C ASP A 168 6.12 -18.28 19.22
N ASP A 169 6.47 -19.11 18.23
CA ASP A 169 7.63 -19.98 18.30
C ASP A 169 8.95 -19.23 18.08
N MET A 170 10.04 -19.76 18.63
CA MET A 170 11.38 -19.21 18.44
C MET A 170 11.73 -19.05 16.94
N PRO A 171 12.37 -17.94 16.53
CA PRO A 171 12.93 -16.86 17.36
C PRO A 171 11.98 -15.68 17.63
N TRP A 172 10.70 -15.75 17.25
CA TRP A 172 9.80 -14.59 17.33
C TRP A 172 9.69 -13.96 18.71
N PRO A 173 9.66 -14.68 19.85
CA PRO A 173 9.68 -14.05 21.16
C PRO A 173 10.82 -13.04 21.38
N SER A 174 11.97 -13.24 20.73
CA SER A 174 13.13 -12.31 20.79
C SER A 174 13.13 -11.18 19.76
N VAL A 175 12.27 -11.25 18.74
CA VAL A 175 12.14 -10.20 17.70
C VAL A 175 11.37 -9.01 18.26
N SER A 176 11.78 -7.79 17.89
CA SER A 176 11.17 -6.54 18.37
C SER A 176 9.67 -6.44 18.05
N PRO A 177 8.87 -5.78 18.91
CA PRO A 177 7.46 -5.52 18.63
C PRO A 177 7.24 -4.80 17.30
N GLU A 178 8.10 -3.85 16.96
CA GLU A 178 8.02 -3.05 15.73
C GLU A 178 8.25 -3.90 14.49
N ALA A 179 9.20 -4.86 14.53
CA ALA A 179 9.42 -5.80 13.44
C ALA A 179 8.22 -6.75 13.26
N LYS A 180 7.63 -7.22 14.36
CA LYS A 180 6.43 -8.08 14.30
C LYS A 180 5.25 -7.32 13.70
N ASP A 181 5.02 -6.07 14.12
CA ASP A 181 3.98 -5.23 13.55
C ASP A 181 4.20 -5.01 12.06
N PHE A 182 5.44 -4.68 11.67
CA PHE A 182 5.82 -4.53 10.27
C PHE A 182 5.44 -5.75 9.43
N VAL A 183 5.84 -6.97 9.86
CA VAL A 183 5.54 -8.21 9.14
C VAL A 183 4.04 -8.49 9.12
N LYS A 184 3.31 -8.29 10.22
CA LYS A 184 1.85 -8.47 10.29
C LYS A 184 1.13 -7.54 9.32
N ARG A 185 1.59 -6.30 9.16
CA ARG A 185 1.01 -5.32 8.25
C ARG A 185 1.30 -5.61 6.78
N LEU A 186 2.43 -6.25 6.46
CA LEU A 186 2.72 -6.77 5.10
C LEU A 186 1.94 -8.06 4.80
N LEU A 187 1.80 -8.97 5.78
CA LEU A 187 1.09 -10.24 5.65
C LEU A 187 -0.39 -10.15 6.04
N ASN A 188 -1.00 -8.97 5.94
CA ASN A 188 -2.43 -8.82 6.16
C ASN A 188 -3.20 -9.47 4.99
N LYS A 189 -4.09 -10.42 5.30
CA LYS A 189 -4.90 -11.13 4.29
C LYS A 189 -5.91 -10.23 3.60
N ASP A 190 -6.41 -9.20 4.28
CA ASP A 190 -7.19 -8.16 3.61
C ASP A 190 -6.21 -7.21 2.92
N HIS A 191 -6.09 -7.39 1.61
CA HIS A 191 -5.16 -6.68 0.76
C HIS A 191 -5.34 -5.13 0.82
N ARG A 192 -6.52 -4.63 1.21
CA ARG A 192 -6.80 -3.19 1.39
C ARG A 192 -6.21 -2.62 2.69
N LYS A 193 -5.96 -3.48 3.66
CA LYS A 193 -5.35 -3.15 4.96
C LYS A 193 -3.83 -3.21 4.92
N ARG A 194 -3.27 -3.84 3.88
CA ARG A 194 -1.84 -3.97 3.67
C ARG A 194 -1.22 -2.61 3.40
N MET A 195 -0.03 -2.37 3.93
CA MET A 195 0.77 -1.18 3.61
C MET A 195 1.12 -1.16 2.11
N THR A 196 1.41 0.01 1.56
CA THR A 196 2.19 0.11 0.33
C THR A 196 3.68 -0.07 0.63
N SER A 197 4.50 -0.24 -0.41
CA SER A 197 5.96 -0.27 -0.24
C SER A 197 6.52 1.05 0.32
N VAL A 198 5.91 2.18 -0.03
CA VAL A 198 6.29 3.50 0.47
C VAL A 198 5.92 3.67 1.95
N GLN A 199 4.72 3.23 2.33
CA GLN A 199 4.31 3.23 3.74
C GLN A 199 5.17 2.28 4.58
N ALA A 200 5.59 1.15 4.01
CA ALA A 200 6.53 0.24 4.65
C ALA A 200 7.90 0.91 4.89
N LEU A 201 8.42 1.70 3.93
CA LEU A 201 9.64 2.50 4.14
C LEU A 201 9.49 3.55 5.25
N ALA A 202 8.28 4.08 5.45
CA ALA A 202 7.97 5.04 6.50
C ALA A 202 7.64 4.39 7.86
N HIS A 203 7.60 3.06 7.94
CA HIS A 203 7.22 2.34 9.15
C HIS A 203 8.25 2.54 10.27
N PRO A 204 7.86 2.67 11.56
CA PRO A 204 8.80 2.88 12.67
C PRO A 204 9.98 1.90 12.74
N TRP A 205 9.77 0.65 12.30
CA TRP A 205 10.82 -0.37 12.21
C TRP A 205 11.94 -0.03 11.20
N LEU A 206 11.61 0.61 10.07
CA LEU A 206 12.54 0.98 9.00
C LEU A 206 12.85 2.47 8.92
N ARG A 207 12.08 3.30 9.63
CA ARG A 207 12.11 4.76 9.54
C ARG A 207 13.49 5.29 9.91
N ASP A 208 13.99 6.14 9.03
CA ASP A 208 15.23 6.89 9.20
C ASP A 208 14.96 8.31 8.72
N ASP A 209 15.00 9.30 9.62
CA ASP A 209 14.67 10.69 9.33
C ASP A 209 15.58 11.31 8.27
N SER A 210 16.76 10.72 8.04
CA SER A 210 17.69 11.17 7.00
C SER A 210 17.34 10.66 5.60
N ARG A 211 16.47 9.65 5.51
CA ARG A 211 16.16 8.95 4.26
C ARG A 211 14.84 9.47 3.67
N PRO A 212 14.87 10.03 2.45
CA PRO A 212 13.64 10.40 1.76
C PRO A 212 12.86 9.14 1.38
N ILE A 213 11.54 9.17 1.55
CA ILE A 213 10.65 8.16 0.99
C ILE A 213 10.22 8.58 -0.43
N PRO A 214 10.00 7.64 -1.35
CA PRO A 214 9.52 7.96 -2.70
C PRO A 214 8.06 8.42 -2.70
N LEU A 215 7.62 8.96 -3.84
CA LEU A 215 6.22 9.34 -4.06
C LEU A 215 5.35 8.08 -4.17
N ASP A 216 4.21 8.05 -3.48
CA ASP A 216 3.29 6.91 -3.48
C ASP A 216 2.09 7.15 -4.41
N ILE A 217 1.88 6.22 -5.34
CA ILE A 217 0.73 6.23 -6.26
C ILE A 217 -0.62 6.10 -5.53
N LEU A 218 -0.64 5.54 -4.32
CA LEU A 218 -1.83 5.47 -3.47
C LEU A 218 -2.39 6.87 -3.18
N ILE A 219 -1.53 7.88 -2.99
CA ILE A 219 -1.96 9.26 -2.72
C ILE A 219 -2.86 9.76 -3.86
N TYR A 220 -2.44 9.57 -5.11
CA TYR A 220 -3.21 9.97 -6.29
C TYR A 220 -4.56 9.24 -6.38
N ARG A 221 -4.59 7.94 -6.06
CA ARG A 221 -5.81 7.13 -6.04
C ARG A 221 -6.80 7.59 -4.96
N LEU A 222 -6.31 7.85 -3.74
CA LEU A 222 -7.13 8.32 -2.63
C LEU A 222 -7.69 9.73 -2.90
N LEU A 223 -6.86 10.64 -3.42
CA LEU A 223 -7.32 11.97 -3.82
C LEU A 223 -8.39 11.91 -4.91
N LYS A 224 -8.19 11.10 -5.98
CA LYS A 224 -9.22 10.88 -7.00
C LYS A 224 -10.55 10.46 -6.37
N SER A 225 -10.52 9.52 -5.43
CA SER A 225 -11.72 9.05 -4.70
C SER A 225 -12.34 10.15 -3.85
N TYR A 226 -11.54 10.91 -3.10
CA TYR A 226 -12.01 12.02 -2.27
C TYR A 226 -12.67 13.13 -3.09
N LEU A 227 -12.11 13.46 -4.26
CA LEU A 227 -12.65 14.48 -5.16
C LEU A 227 -14.00 14.10 -5.79
N HIS A 228 -14.34 12.82 -5.83
CA HIS A 228 -15.66 12.34 -6.24
C HIS A 228 -16.56 11.98 -5.07
N ALA A 229 -16.02 11.96 -3.85
CA ALA A 229 -16.79 11.67 -2.64
C ALA A 229 -17.81 12.77 -2.36
N SER A 230 -18.93 12.35 -1.78
CA SER A 230 -19.99 13.25 -1.36
C SER A 230 -19.57 14.17 -0.21
N PRO A 231 -20.28 15.29 0.03
CA PRO A 231 -19.99 16.18 1.14
C PRO A 231 -19.98 15.47 2.50
N LEU A 232 -20.90 14.53 2.71
CA LEU A 232 -20.99 13.75 3.95
C LEU A 232 -19.76 12.86 4.14
N LYS A 233 -19.33 12.15 3.11
CA LYS A 233 -18.14 11.29 3.16
C LYS A 233 -16.87 12.12 3.38
N ARG A 234 -16.75 13.29 2.74
CA ARG A 234 -15.63 14.21 2.98
C ARG A 234 -15.59 14.74 4.41
N ALA A 235 -16.74 15.09 4.97
CA ALA A 235 -16.83 15.50 6.37
C ALA A 235 -16.41 14.37 7.32
N ALA A 236 -16.81 13.12 7.02
CA ALA A 236 -16.39 11.96 7.79
C ALA A 236 -14.87 11.71 7.73
N LEU A 237 -14.27 11.80 6.55
CA LEU A 237 -12.82 11.66 6.36
C LEU A 237 -12.03 12.81 7.01
N LYS A 238 -12.56 14.04 6.96
CA LYS A 238 -11.96 15.20 7.66
C LYS A 238 -11.98 15.01 9.17
N ALA A 239 -13.05 14.47 9.72
CA ALA A 239 -13.12 14.12 11.14
C ALA A 239 -12.12 13.01 11.50
N LEU A 240 -11.95 12.02 10.61
CA LEU A 240 -10.94 10.97 10.76
C LEU A 240 -9.51 11.52 10.75
N SER A 241 -9.18 12.43 9.83
CA SER A 241 -7.84 13.03 9.79
C SER A 241 -7.51 13.86 11.03
N LYS A 242 -8.52 14.46 11.69
CA LYS A 242 -8.33 15.24 12.93
C LYS A 242 -8.01 14.36 14.14
N ALA A 243 -8.45 13.12 14.13
CA ALA A 243 -8.20 12.17 15.21
C ALA A 243 -6.80 11.53 15.15
N LEU A 244 -6.04 11.78 14.08
CA LEU A 244 -4.73 11.19 13.90
C LEU A 244 -3.66 11.91 14.75
N THR A 245 -2.75 11.13 15.30
CA THR A 245 -1.56 11.60 16.02
C THR A 245 -0.46 12.07 15.08
N GLU A 246 0.54 12.80 15.60
CA GLU A 246 1.67 13.23 14.77
C GLU A 246 2.46 12.06 14.17
N ASP A 247 2.55 10.93 14.88
CA ASP A 247 3.21 9.72 14.37
C ASP A 247 2.47 9.12 13.17
N GLU A 248 1.14 9.12 13.19
CA GLU A 248 0.31 8.68 12.06
C GLU A 248 0.38 9.65 10.86
N LEU A 249 0.67 10.93 11.13
CA LEU A 249 0.81 11.96 10.11
C LEU A 249 2.19 12.00 9.45
N VAL A 250 3.21 11.30 9.97
CA VAL A 250 4.58 11.31 9.43
C VAL A 250 4.60 10.98 7.93
N TYR A 251 3.94 9.88 7.54
CA TYR A 251 3.86 9.44 6.15
C TYR A 251 3.16 10.50 5.26
N LEU A 252 2.02 11.03 5.70
CA LEU A 252 1.25 12.02 4.94
C LEU A 252 2.03 13.34 4.80
N ARG A 253 2.73 13.76 5.85
CA ARG A 253 3.58 14.95 5.85
C ARG A 253 4.75 14.81 4.88
N ALA A 254 5.38 13.63 4.83
CA ALA A 254 6.42 13.33 3.86
C ALA A 254 5.88 13.37 2.43
N GLN A 255 4.75 12.72 2.14
CA GLN A 255 4.11 12.76 0.82
C GLN A 255 3.70 14.18 0.41
N PHE A 256 3.16 14.98 1.33
CA PHE A 256 2.79 16.37 1.05
C PHE A 256 4.00 17.24 0.68
N ARG A 257 5.15 17.02 1.35
CA ARG A 257 6.40 17.74 1.03
C ARG A 257 6.94 17.39 -0.36
N LEU A 258 6.79 16.13 -0.79
CA LEU A 258 7.21 15.69 -2.13
C LEU A 258 6.41 16.36 -3.26
N LEU A 259 5.23 16.91 -2.97
CA LEU A 259 4.45 17.69 -3.93
C LEU A 259 4.94 19.14 -4.08
N GLU A 260 5.94 19.54 -3.30
CA GLU A 260 6.51 20.89 -3.30
C GLU A 260 5.42 21.99 -3.19
N PRO A 261 4.75 22.12 -2.02
CA PRO A 261 3.69 23.09 -1.85
C PRO A 261 4.10 24.50 -2.25
N ASN A 262 3.14 25.26 -2.79
CA ASN A 262 3.34 26.64 -3.20
C ASN A 262 3.75 27.52 -2.02
N ARG A 263 4.20 28.74 -2.29
CA ARG A 263 4.59 29.71 -1.24
C ARG A 263 3.50 30.00 -0.21
N ASP A 264 2.23 29.82 -0.58
CA ASP A 264 1.08 29.97 0.31
C ASP A 264 0.76 28.71 1.13
N GLY A 265 1.57 27.66 1.03
CA GLY A 265 1.40 26.38 1.74
C GLY A 265 0.38 25.42 1.09
N SER A 266 -0.16 25.75 -0.07
CA SER A 266 -1.16 24.91 -0.76
C SER A 266 -0.55 24.07 -1.89
N VAL A 267 -1.17 22.93 -2.19
CA VAL A 267 -0.91 22.14 -3.40
C VAL A 267 -2.08 22.28 -4.39
N SER A 268 -1.75 22.21 -5.68
CA SER A 268 -2.68 22.32 -6.80
C SER A 268 -2.49 21.15 -7.76
N LEU A 269 -3.38 21.00 -8.76
CA LEU A 269 -3.22 19.98 -9.80
C LEU A 269 -1.84 20.04 -10.49
N GLU A 270 -1.25 21.23 -10.61
CA GLU A 270 0.09 21.40 -11.22
C GLU A 270 1.19 20.77 -10.36
N ASN A 271 1.12 20.91 -9.03
CA ASN A 271 2.06 20.28 -8.11
C ASN A 271 2.04 18.75 -8.25
N PHE A 272 0.84 18.15 -8.36
CA PHE A 272 0.69 16.71 -8.60
C PHE A 272 1.25 16.29 -9.96
N LYS A 273 1.02 17.07 -11.03
CA LYS A 273 1.58 16.81 -12.36
C LYS A 273 3.10 16.85 -12.34
N MET A 274 3.68 17.91 -11.75
CA MET A 274 5.13 18.10 -11.68
C MET A 274 5.80 16.98 -10.89
N ALA A 275 5.27 16.64 -9.71
CA ALA A 275 5.83 15.58 -8.87
C ALA A 275 5.82 14.21 -9.58
N LEU A 276 4.73 13.89 -10.30
CA LEU A 276 4.66 12.65 -11.08
C LEU A 276 5.60 12.67 -12.28
N ALA A 277 5.66 13.79 -13.02
CA ALA A 277 6.53 13.95 -14.19
C ALA A 277 8.02 13.86 -13.86
N GLN A 278 8.45 14.36 -12.69
CA GLN A 278 9.83 14.23 -12.21
C GLN A 278 10.27 12.76 -12.02
N ASN A 279 9.32 11.85 -11.80
CA ASN A 279 9.56 10.43 -11.58
C ASN A 279 9.15 9.57 -12.79
N ALA A 280 8.71 10.17 -13.89
CA ALA A 280 8.13 9.44 -15.01
C ALA A 280 9.18 8.73 -15.87
N THR A 281 8.83 7.54 -16.33
CA THR A 281 9.55 6.80 -17.38
C THR A 281 8.58 6.42 -18.50
N GLU A 282 9.09 5.86 -19.59
CA GLU A 282 8.26 5.36 -20.70
C GLU A 282 7.21 4.34 -20.22
N ALA A 283 7.55 3.52 -19.23
CA ALA A 283 6.66 2.55 -18.59
C ALA A 283 5.38 3.18 -18.02
N MET A 284 5.48 4.42 -17.52
CA MET A 284 4.34 5.15 -16.97
C MET A 284 3.32 5.56 -18.05
N GLY A 285 3.77 5.72 -19.30
CA GLY A 285 2.90 5.96 -20.44
C GLY A 285 2.03 4.74 -20.74
N GLU A 286 2.64 3.56 -20.78
CA GLU A 286 1.96 2.28 -21.03
C GLU A 286 0.97 1.91 -19.92
N SER A 287 1.33 2.16 -18.66
CA SER A 287 0.45 1.91 -17.52
C SER A 287 -0.74 2.86 -17.40
N ARG A 288 -0.73 3.96 -18.18
CA ARG A 288 -1.76 5.01 -18.14
C ARG A 288 -1.94 5.61 -16.75
N VAL A 289 -0.90 5.57 -15.91
CA VAL A 289 -0.88 6.27 -14.61
C VAL A 289 -1.24 7.77 -14.73
N PRO A 290 -0.82 8.51 -15.78
CA PRO A 290 -1.24 9.90 -15.97
C PRO A 290 -2.77 10.09 -16.12
N ASP A 291 -3.53 9.06 -16.48
CA ASP A 291 -4.99 9.16 -16.55
C ASP A 291 -5.64 9.35 -15.17
N ILE A 292 -4.95 8.99 -14.09
CA ILE A 292 -5.41 9.32 -12.73
C ILE A 292 -5.49 10.85 -12.56
N LEU A 293 -4.53 11.59 -13.11
CA LEU A 293 -4.52 13.06 -13.06
C LEU A 293 -5.67 13.67 -13.88
N ASN A 294 -6.04 13.06 -15.00
CA ASN A 294 -7.20 13.48 -15.80
C ASN A 294 -8.50 13.37 -14.97
N ALA A 295 -8.65 12.30 -14.19
CA ALA A 295 -9.77 12.14 -13.26
C ALA A 295 -9.71 13.13 -12.08
N MET A 296 -8.53 13.65 -11.74
CA MET A 296 -8.36 14.70 -10.72
C MET A 296 -8.63 16.11 -11.24
N GLY A 297 -9.24 16.28 -12.42
CA GLY A 297 -9.54 17.57 -13.04
C GLY A 297 -10.34 18.54 -12.16
N LEU A 298 -11.09 18.05 -11.16
CA LEU A 298 -11.77 18.88 -10.16
C LEU A 298 -10.81 19.74 -9.31
N LEU A 299 -9.52 19.38 -9.24
CA LEU A 299 -8.48 20.19 -8.60
C LEU A 299 -7.98 21.35 -9.45
N ALA A 300 -8.29 21.42 -10.76
CA ALA A 300 -7.78 22.46 -11.64
C ALA A 300 -8.14 23.88 -11.16
N TYR A 301 -9.25 24.02 -10.44
CA TYR A 301 -9.75 25.30 -9.92
C TYR A 301 -9.73 25.37 -8.38
N ARG A 302 -9.02 24.45 -7.72
CA ARG A 302 -8.97 24.34 -6.25
C ARG A 302 -7.53 24.30 -5.76
N LYS A 303 -7.34 24.81 -4.55
CA LYS A 303 -6.11 24.68 -3.78
C LYS A 303 -6.40 23.83 -2.56
N MET A 304 -5.46 22.95 -2.20
CA MET A 304 -5.59 22.05 -1.07
C MET A 304 -4.47 22.32 -0.07
N TYR A 305 -4.84 22.65 1.17
CA TYR A 305 -3.90 22.80 2.28
C TYR A 305 -3.65 21.45 2.95
N PHE A 306 -2.66 21.37 3.84
CA PHE A 306 -2.24 20.13 4.47
C PHE A 306 -3.39 19.39 5.17
N GLU A 307 -4.29 20.10 5.84
CA GLU A 307 -5.42 19.50 6.56
C GLU A 307 -6.41 18.82 5.62
N GLU A 308 -6.72 19.46 4.48
CA GLU A 308 -7.59 18.86 3.46
C GLU A 308 -6.87 17.72 2.73
N PHE A 309 -5.56 17.86 2.49
CA PHE A 309 -4.74 16.78 1.93
C PHE A 309 -4.76 15.55 2.83
N CYS A 310 -4.59 15.70 4.15
CA CYS A 310 -4.70 14.58 5.10
C CYS A 310 -6.07 13.91 5.01
N ALA A 311 -7.17 14.68 5.01
CA ALA A 311 -8.51 14.12 4.83
C ALA A 311 -8.68 13.36 3.50
N ALA A 312 -8.01 13.83 2.44
CA ALA A 312 -8.10 13.24 1.11
C ALA A 312 -7.18 12.03 0.89
N ALA A 313 -6.10 11.92 1.67
CA ALA A 313 -5.02 10.96 1.48
C ALA A 313 -4.97 9.85 2.55
N ILE A 314 -5.95 9.79 3.45
CA ILE A 314 -6.08 8.69 4.42
C ILE A 314 -6.81 7.49 3.82
N SER A 315 -6.30 6.29 4.10
CA SER A 315 -7.00 5.03 3.82
C SER A 315 -7.61 4.49 5.11
N THR A 316 -8.94 4.47 5.18
CA THR A 316 -9.66 3.88 6.34
C THR A 316 -9.26 2.43 6.55
N HIS A 317 -9.13 1.64 5.48
CA HIS A 317 -8.76 0.23 5.59
C HIS A 317 -7.36 0.02 6.18
N GLN A 318 -6.39 0.88 5.85
CA GLN A 318 -5.05 0.77 6.41
C GLN A 318 -5.00 1.23 7.87
N LEU A 319 -5.79 2.24 8.25
CA LEU A 319 -5.92 2.67 9.64
C LEU A 319 -6.57 1.59 10.52
N GLU A 320 -7.52 0.82 9.99
CA GLU A 320 -8.08 -0.35 10.70
C GLU A 320 -7.06 -1.45 11.02
N ALA A 321 -5.90 -1.43 10.36
CA ALA A 321 -4.82 -2.39 10.59
C ALA A 321 -3.87 -1.95 11.70
N VAL A 322 -3.93 -0.68 12.12
CA VAL A 322 -3.04 -0.10 13.13
C VAL A 322 -3.57 -0.42 14.53
N GLU A 323 -2.65 -0.67 15.45
CA GLU A 323 -2.98 -0.77 16.88
C GLU A 323 -3.57 0.56 17.36
N GLY A 324 -4.76 0.53 17.98
CA GLY A 324 -5.44 1.74 18.42
C GLY A 324 -6.54 2.26 17.47
N TRP A 325 -6.89 1.53 16.42
CA TRP A 325 -7.98 1.90 15.50
C TRP A 325 -9.28 2.29 16.20
N GLU A 326 -9.71 1.57 17.25
CA GLU A 326 -10.97 1.88 17.93
C GLU A 326 -10.94 3.23 18.66
N GLN A 327 -9.78 3.61 19.20
CA GLN A 327 -9.54 4.92 19.81
C GLN A 327 -9.57 6.03 18.75
N ILE A 328 -8.86 5.82 17.63
CA ILE A 328 -8.86 6.75 16.48
C ILE A 328 -10.28 6.93 15.96
N ALA A 329 -11.01 5.84 15.71
CA ALA A 329 -12.37 5.88 15.19
C ALA A 329 -13.34 6.58 16.16
N SER A 330 -13.20 6.36 17.47
CA SER A 330 -14.04 7.00 18.49
C SER A 330 -13.80 8.51 18.55
N ALA A 331 -12.54 8.94 18.62
CA ALA A 331 -12.18 10.37 18.59
C ALA A 331 -12.62 11.04 17.28
N ALA A 332 -12.47 10.34 16.15
CA ALA A 332 -12.95 10.81 14.85
C ALA A 332 -14.46 11.00 14.82
N PHE A 333 -15.23 10.12 15.46
CA PHE A 333 -16.68 10.26 15.55
C PHE A 333 -17.09 11.47 16.41
N GLU A 334 -16.36 11.77 17.49
CA GLU A 334 -16.59 12.99 18.29
C GLU A 334 -16.38 14.27 17.46
N HIS A 335 -15.31 14.32 16.65
CA HIS A 335 -15.10 15.42 15.70
C HIS A 335 -16.22 15.48 14.65
N PHE A 336 -16.67 14.32 14.17
CA PHE A 336 -17.74 14.25 13.17
C PHE A 336 -19.06 14.77 13.74
N GLU A 337 -19.40 14.45 15.00
CA GLU A 337 -20.60 14.92 15.68
C GLU A 337 -20.69 16.46 15.72
N GLN A 338 -19.56 17.14 15.85
CA GLN A 338 -19.49 18.59 15.97
C GLN A 338 -19.60 19.31 14.62
N GLU A 339 -18.92 18.81 13.59
CA GLU A 339 -18.71 19.57 12.34
C GLU A 339 -19.31 18.91 11.09
N GLY A 340 -19.66 17.62 11.14
CA GLY A 340 -20.00 16.84 9.95
C GLY A 340 -21.31 16.05 10.02
N ASN A 341 -21.76 15.68 11.22
CA ASN A 341 -22.94 14.84 11.41
C ASN A 341 -24.21 15.68 11.35
N ARG A 342 -24.76 15.77 10.14
CA ARG A 342 -26.03 16.43 9.85
C ARG A 342 -27.19 15.45 9.91
N VAL A 343 -28.39 16.00 10.15
CA VAL A 343 -29.63 15.23 10.00
C VAL A 343 -29.72 14.73 8.55
N ILE A 344 -30.06 13.45 8.38
CA ILE A 344 -30.12 12.81 7.08
C ILE A 344 -31.33 11.86 7.00
N SER A 345 -32.05 11.92 5.88
CA SER A 345 -33.14 10.97 5.59
C SER A 345 -32.59 9.65 5.05
N ILE A 346 -33.37 8.57 5.13
CA ILE A 346 -32.95 7.26 4.59
C ILE A 346 -32.77 7.35 3.06
N GLU A 347 -33.64 8.09 2.38
CA GLU A 347 -33.59 8.31 0.93
C GLU A 347 -32.34 9.09 0.53
N GLU A 348 -31.97 10.09 1.32
CA GLU A 348 -30.73 10.85 1.10
C GLU A 348 -29.50 9.99 1.38
N LEU A 349 -29.46 9.24 2.49
CA LEU A 349 -28.38 8.32 2.82
C LEU A 349 -28.21 7.23 1.74
N ALA A 350 -29.30 6.72 1.19
CA ALA A 350 -29.27 5.76 0.09
C ALA A 350 -28.68 6.38 -1.19
N ARG A 351 -29.04 7.63 -1.50
CA ARG A 351 -28.48 8.37 -2.65
C ARG A 351 -26.99 8.65 -2.47
N GLU A 352 -26.58 9.04 -1.27
CA GLU A 352 -25.17 9.25 -0.88
C GLU A 352 -24.32 7.99 -1.11
N LEU A 353 -24.91 6.82 -0.84
CA LEU A 353 -24.29 5.52 -1.01
C LEU A 353 -24.50 4.92 -2.41
N SER A 354 -25.27 5.57 -3.28
CA SER A 354 -25.67 5.05 -4.59
C SER A 354 -26.34 3.67 -4.51
N VAL A 355 -27.21 3.47 -3.52
CA VAL A 355 -27.98 2.22 -3.33
C VAL A 355 -29.47 2.44 -3.52
N GLY A 356 -30.16 1.40 -3.99
CA GLY A 356 -31.61 1.43 -4.22
C GLY A 356 -32.44 1.22 -2.95
N PRO A 357 -33.78 1.30 -3.06
CA PRO A 357 -34.71 1.14 -1.93
C PRO A 357 -34.60 -0.18 -1.16
N SER A 358 -34.09 -1.24 -1.79
CA SER A 358 -33.82 -2.52 -1.12
C SER A 358 -32.83 -2.39 0.05
N ALA A 359 -32.06 -1.30 0.09
CA ALA A 359 -31.11 -1.02 1.15
C ALA A 359 -31.70 -0.35 2.40
N TYR A 360 -32.93 0.16 2.33
CA TYR A 360 -33.46 1.04 3.36
C TYR A 360 -33.59 0.36 4.73
N SER A 361 -33.85 -0.95 4.72
CA SER A 361 -33.96 -1.74 5.95
C SER A 361 -32.68 -1.71 6.78
N PHE A 362 -31.51 -1.86 6.15
CA PHE A 362 -30.23 -1.85 6.86
C PHE A 362 -29.70 -0.45 7.12
N LEU A 363 -30.04 0.53 6.27
CA LEU A 363 -29.65 1.93 6.46
C LEU A 363 -30.37 2.58 7.64
N LYS A 364 -31.59 2.13 7.95
CA LYS A 364 -32.35 2.61 9.10
C LYS A 364 -31.58 2.41 10.42
N ASP A 365 -30.84 1.32 10.55
CA ASP A 365 -30.04 1.01 11.73
C ASP A 365 -28.80 1.92 11.89
N TRP A 366 -28.50 2.75 10.88
CA TRP A 366 -27.36 3.67 10.89
C TRP A 366 -27.76 5.06 11.36
N ILE A 367 -29.05 5.37 11.42
CA ILE A 367 -29.59 6.67 11.79
C ILE A 367 -30.19 6.59 13.20
N ARG A 368 -29.79 7.52 14.08
CA ARG A 368 -30.33 7.64 15.44
C ARG A 368 -31.77 8.14 15.39
N ILE A 369 -32.65 7.47 16.14
CA ILE A 369 -34.06 7.86 16.27
C ILE A 369 -34.22 9.21 16.99
N SER A 370 -33.29 9.55 17.89
CA SER A 370 -33.37 10.74 18.73
C SER A 370 -33.25 12.06 17.96
N ASP A 371 -32.40 12.11 16.94
CA ASP A 371 -32.04 13.35 16.24
C ASP A 371 -31.90 13.20 14.72
N GLY A 372 -32.10 12.01 14.16
CA GLY A 372 -32.01 11.76 12.73
C GLY A 372 -30.58 11.87 12.16
N LYS A 373 -29.56 11.83 13.02
CA LYS A 373 -28.14 11.85 12.63
C LYS A 373 -27.57 10.44 12.51
N LEU A 374 -26.41 10.27 11.89
CA LEU A 374 -25.74 8.98 11.86
C LEU A 374 -25.27 8.57 13.26
N ASN A 375 -25.41 7.30 13.61
CA ASN A 375 -24.73 6.73 14.76
C ASN A 375 -23.29 6.32 14.40
N PHE A 376 -22.53 5.83 15.39
CA PHE A 376 -21.14 5.43 15.19
C PHE A 376 -20.97 4.33 14.13
N LEU A 377 -21.92 3.38 14.04
CA LEU A 377 -21.92 2.35 13.01
C LEU A 377 -22.09 2.97 11.61
N GLY A 378 -23.07 3.88 11.46
CA GLY A 378 -23.31 4.62 10.23
C GLY A 378 -22.09 5.42 9.77
N TYR A 379 -21.43 6.09 10.72
CA TYR A 379 -20.16 6.78 10.47
C TYR A 379 -19.07 5.85 9.92
N LYS A 380 -18.80 4.72 10.60
CA LYS A 380 -17.81 3.73 10.13
C LYS A 380 -18.16 3.21 8.74
N LYS A 381 -19.45 2.97 8.44
CA LYS A 381 -19.88 2.49 7.12
C LYS A 381 -19.70 3.55 6.02
N ILE A 382 -19.93 4.83 6.32
CA ILE A 382 -19.69 5.93 5.37
C ILE A 382 -18.21 6.05 5.02
N LEU A 383 -17.29 5.86 5.97
CA LEU A 383 -15.85 5.89 5.71
C LEU A 383 -15.44 4.86 4.63
N HIS A 384 -15.94 3.62 4.72
CA HIS A 384 -15.67 2.59 3.71
C HIS A 384 -16.42 2.81 2.38
N GLY A 385 -17.53 3.54 2.40
CA GLY A 385 -18.50 3.53 1.31
C GLY A 385 -19.19 2.17 1.15
N VAL A 386 -19.91 1.99 0.04
CA VAL A 386 -20.61 0.72 -0.21
C VAL A 386 -19.62 -0.32 -0.72
N THR A 387 -19.08 -1.09 0.20
CA THR A 387 -18.54 -2.40 -0.11
C THR A 387 -19.70 -3.39 -0.06
N PHE A 388 -20.33 -3.64 -1.21
CA PHE A 388 -21.07 -4.88 -1.35
C PHE A 388 -20.06 -6.00 -1.17
N ARG A 389 -20.11 -6.69 -0.02
CA ARG A 389 -19.66 -8.07 0.00
C ARG A 389 -20.43 -8.73 -1.14
N SER A 390 -19.73 -9.22 -2.15
CA SER A 390 -20.25 -10.27 -3.01
C SER A 390 -20.53 -11.46 -2.10
N SER A 391 -21.64 -11.44 -1.40
CA SER A 391 -22.23 -12.59 -0.74
C SER A 391 -22.78 -13.50 -1.83
N ASN A 392 -21.88 -14.09 -2.60
CA ASN A 392 -22.08 -15.23 -3.48
C ASN A 392 -20.85 -16.15 -3.35
N THR A 393 -20.57 -16.56 -2.12
CA THR A 393 -19.86 -17.81 -1.82
C THR A 393 -20.57 -18.51 -0.68
N ARG A 394 -21.83 -18.89 -0.94
CA ARG A 394 -22.49 -20.05 -0.34
C ARG A 394 -23.26 -20.73 -1.46
N LEU A 395 -23.13 -22.05 -1.55
CA LEU A 395 -23.57 -22.96 -2.62
C LEU A 395 -22.52 -22.98 -3.76
N HIS A 396 -21.70 -24.01 -3.99
CA HIS A 396 -21.80 -25.45 -3.70
C HIS A 396 -20.45 -26.07 -3.32
#